data_AF-A0A7D3XXY7-F1
#
_entry.id   AF-A0A7D3XXY7-F1
#
_cell.length_a   1.000
_cell.length_b   1.000
_cell.length_c   1.000
_cell.angle_alpha   90.00
_cell.angle_beta   90.00
_cell.angle_gamma   90.00
#
_symmetry.space_group_name_H-M   'P 1'
#
loop_
_entity.id
_entity.type
_entity.pdbx_description
1 polymer ?
#
loop_
_entity_poly.entity_id
_entity_poly.type
_entity_poly.pdbx_seq_one_letter_code
_entity_poly.pdbx_strand_id
1 'polypeptide(L)'
;MASGAPTTKPVSIAALVESDPVAAVERLHAALTRDPGNAPAHRLMGRALRKLGDVEAAEAAELAAIRATTQDPQMIGIAVALADGKLGEAETMLRQRLSQQPTDVAAIRLMAELAARIGRLGDSEKLLRRALELAPGFTAARANLANVLYKQSRYEEAAKVLDEVLERDPASPGNRNLMAATLGRIGDYDEALKLYGELTETFPDHAKLQMSYGHMLKTVGRQEEGVAAYRRALAVQSDLGEVWWSLANLKTVSFSDEDVAAMEAALAGEPAHEDALHLHFALGKAYADRRQAEPSFKHYERGNALRSEELGYDPQAITDQVDRMIAVLTPEFIAANKGVGDPTPDPVFILGLPRAGSTLLEQILASHSQVEGTMELPDIPAMAMREAKKSGGELRDWPDAVAEMPSERFAELGAEFLERTRVQRKTGKPFYIDKLPNNWSYAGFIHLILPNAKIVDARRHPLDCCFSNFRQHFAKGQGFSYSLDHIGRYYADYIRAMDHYDAVLPARIHKVIHEQLLDDPEAEVRALLAYLGLPFEDACMEFHRNERAVRTASSEQVRRPINRDGVGQWEPYRAWLGPLETALGDLPQTYAR
;
A
#
# COMPACT_ATOMS: atom_id res chain seq x y z
N MET A 1 52.70 58.44 -21.50
CA MET A 1 52.83 57.17 -20.76
C MET A 1 51.44 56.67 -20.39
N ALA A 2 51.21 55.38 -20.64
CA ALA A 2 50.15 54.50 -20.13
C ALA A 2 48.68 54.87 -20.38
N SER A 3 48.16 54.41 -21.52
CA SER A 3 46.74 54.06 -21.69
C SER A 3 46.40 52.85 -20.81
N GLY A 4 45.66 53.07 -19.72
CA GLY A 4 45.08 52.00 -18.93
C GLY A 4 43.88 51.39 -19.67
N ALA A 5 44.11 50.29 -20.38
CA ALA A 5 43.02 49.48 -20.91
C ALA A 5 42.19 48.94 -19.72
N PRO A 6 40.86 49.05 -19.71
CA PRO A 6 40.04 48.45 -18.68
C PRO A 6 40.16 46.93 -18.82
N THR A 7 40.75 46.28 -17.83
CA THR A 7 40.75 44.82 -17.71
C THR A 7 39.31 44.39 -17.42
N THR A 8 38.55 44.13 -18.49
CA THR A 8 37.26 43.46 -18.41
C THR A 8 37.49 42.11 -17.74
N LYS A 9 36.99 41.94 -16.51
CA LYS A 9 36.99 40.62 -15.85
C LYS A 9 36.37 39.63 -16.83
N PRO A 10 37.00 38.47 -17.10
CA PRO A 10 36.43 37.50 -18.02
C PRO A 10 35.05 37.10 -17.51
N VAL A 11 34.02 37.36 -18.33
CA VAL A 11 32.64 36.98 -18.02
C VAL A 11 32.62 35.46 -17.85
N SER A 12 32.13 35.00 -16.69
CA SER A 12 32.03 33.56 -16.43
C SER A 12 31.13 32.90 -17.48
N ILE A 13 31.42 31.66 -17.85
CA ILE A 13 30.58 30.92 -18.81
C ILE A 13 29.13 30.85 -18.30
N ALA A 14 28.91 30.69 -16.99
CA ALA A 14 27.58 30.70 -16.39
C ALA A 14 26.82 32.02 -16.60
N ALA A 15 27.51 33.17 -16.55
CA ALA A 15 26.90 34.45 -16.88
C ALA A 15 26.62 34.59 -18.39
N LEU A 16 27.51 34.06 -19.24
CA LEU A 16 27.29 34.01 -20.68
C LEU A 16 26.07 33.17 -21.06
N VAL A 17 25.79 32.06 -20.38
CA VAL A 17 24.56 31.26 -20.62
C VAL A 17 23.31 32.14 -20.52
N GLU A 18 23.30 33.12 -19.61
CA GLU A 18 22.16 34.02 -19.43
C GLU A 18 22.17 35.21 -20.40
N SER A 19 23.34 35.80 -20.69
CA SER A 19 23.45 37.03 -21.49
C SER A 19 23.66 36.81 -22.99
N ASP A 20 24.33 35.71 -23.38
CA ASP A 20 24.69 35.35 -24.76
C ASP A 20 24.89 33.82 -24.87
N PRO A 21 23.79 33.06 -24.98
CA PRO A 21 23.84 31.60 -24.99
C PRO A 21 24.59 31.03 -26.22
N VAL A 22 24.67 31.76 -27.34
CA VAL A 22 25.45 31.34 -28.52
C VAL A 22 26.94 31.33 -28.19
N ALA A 23 27.46 32.44 -27.65
CA ALA A 23 28.86 32.53 -27.23
C ALA A 23 29.19 31.54 -26.09
N ALA A 24 28.21 31.24 -25.22
CA ALA A 24 28.37 30.21 -24.20
C ALA A 24 28.57 28.82 -24.82
N VAL A 25 27.76 28.43 -25.80
CA VAL A 25 27.87 27.14 -26.51
C VAL A 25 29.24 27.00 -27.18
N GLU A 26 29.72 28.03 -27.89
CA GLU A 26 31.04 27.98 -28.55
C GLU A 26 32.18 27.71 -27.56
N ARG A 27 32.18 28.44 -26.43
CA ARG A 27 33.20 28.26 -25.38
C ARG A 27 33.10 26.90 -24.71
N LEU A 28 31.89 26.43 -24.45
CA LEU A 28 31.64 25.13 -23.84
C LEU A 28 32.03 23.99 -24.76
N HIS A 29 31.80 24.12 -26.07
CA HIS A 29 32.26 23.15 -27.06
C HIS A 29 33.78 23.03 -27.02
N ALA A 30 34.50 24.15 -27.05
CA ALA A 30 35.96 24.16 -26.95
C ALA A 30 36.49 23.60 -25.62
N ALA A 31 35.74 23.75 -24.52
CA ALA A 31 36.10 23.16 -23.23
C ALA A 31 35.88 21.64 -23.24
N LEU A 32 34.74 21.18 -23.75
CA LEU A 32 34.37 19.76 -23.82
C LEU A 32 35.20 18.97 -24.83
N THR A 33 35.73 19.60 -25.87
CA THR A 33 36.71 18.96 -26.77
C THR A 33 38.02 18.63 -26.04
N ARG A 34 38.41 19.45 -25.05
CA ARG A 34 39.63 19.22 -24.25
C ARG A 34 39.40 18.25 -23.10
N ASP A 35 38.24 18.34 -22.47
CA ASP A 35 37.83 17.50 -21.35
C ASP A 35 36.38 17.03 -21.55
N PRO A 36 36.17 15.92 -22.28
CA PRO A 36 34.84 15.38 -22.52
C PRO A 36 34.13 14.90 -21.25
N GLY A 37 34.88 14.66 -20.16
CA GLY A 37 34.39 14.23 -18.86
C GLY A 37 33.94 15.39 -17.96
N ASN A 38 33.96 16.64 -18.44
CA ASN A 38 33.61 17.79 -17.63
C ASN A 38 32.09 17.92 -17.41
N ALA A 39 31.59 17.27 -16.35
CA ALA A 39 30.16 17.29 -16.03
C ALA A 39 29.59 18.72 -15.82
N PRO A 40 30.27 19.65 -15.11
CA PRO A 40 29.80 21.04 -15.01
C PRO A 40 29.65 21.74 -16.36
N ALA A 41 30.59 21.55 -17.30
CA ALA A 41 30.53 22.15 -18.62
C ALA A 41 29.35 21.59 -19.45
N HIS A 42 29.13 20.27 -19.43
CA HIS A 42 27.97 19.65 -20.06
C HIS A 42 26.63 20.20 -19.51
N ARG A 43 26.53 20.45 -18.18
CA ARG A 43 25.33 21.07 -17.58
C ARG A 43 25.08 22.49 -18.08
N LEU A 44 26.14 23.30 -18.18
CA LEU A 44 26.02 24.65 -18.72
C LEU A 44 25.68 24.62 -20.21
N MET A 45 26.16 23.61 -20.96
CA MET A 45 25.88 23.41 -22.37
C MET A 45 24.39 23.12 -22.58
N GLY A 46 23.83 22.17 -21.82
CA GLY A 46 22.40 21.86 -21.85
C GLY A 46 21.54 23.11 -21.60
N ARG A 47 21.87 23.90 -20.56
CA ARG A 47 21.15 25.15 -20.26
C ARG A 47 21.22 26.18 -21.39
N ALA A 48 22.39 26.36 -22.01
CA ALA A 48 22.55 27.29 -23.12
C ALA A 48 21.73 26.86 -24.33
N LEU A 49 21.76 25.57 -24.67
CA LEU A 49 21.01 24.99 -25.78
C LEU A 49 19.49 25.06 -25.55
N ARG A 50 19.00 24.83 -24.32
CA ARG A 50 17.59 25.05 -23.96
C ARG A 50 17.14 26.48 -24.24
N LYS A 51 17.96 27.49 -23.91
CA LYS A 51 17.66 28.90 -24.18
C LYS A 51 17.64 29.23 -25.67
N LEU A 52 18.40 28.50 -26.47
CA LEU A 52 18.41 28.63 -27.94
C LEU A 52 17.25 27.87 -28.61
N GLY A 53 16.48 27.08 -27.86
CA GLY A 53 15.38 26.26 -28.40
C GLY A 53 15.83 24.93 -29.04
N ASP A 54 17.12 24.58 -28.94
CA ASP A 54 17.64 23.31 -29.44
C ASP A 54 17.44 22.21 -28.38
N VAL A 55 16.25 21.62 -28.41
CA VAL A 55 15.79 20.62 -27.43
C VAL A 55 16.61 19.34 -27.48
N GLU A 56 16.92 18.85 -28.67
CA GLU A 56 17.61 17.58 -28.88
C GLU A 56 19.07 17.67 -28.41
N ALA A 57 19.79 18.72 -28.83
CA ALA A 57 21.17 18.92 -28.41
C ALA A 57 21.28 19.22 -26.91
N ALA A 58 20.31 19.95 -26.36
CA ALA A 58 20.25 20.20 -24.93
C ALA A 58 20.13 18.91 -24.12
N GLU A 59 19.22 18.02 -24.52
CA GLU A 59 19.03 16.72 -23.87
C GLU A 59 20.28 15.85 -23.97
N ALA A 60 20.94 15.82 -25.13
CA ALA A 60 22.19 15.09 -25.30
C ALA A 60 23.29 15.59 -24.34
N ALA A 61 23.41 16.92 -24.16
CA ALA A 61 24.36 17.53 -23.24
C ALA A 61 24.01 17.25 -21.76
N GLU A 62 22.73 17.32 -21.39
CA GLU A 62 22.22 16.99 -20.05
C GLU A 62 22.55 15.52 -19.68
N LEU A 63 22.31 14.58 -20.60
CA LEU A 63 22.64 13.17 -20.42
C LEU A 63 24.16 12.93 -20.38
N ALA A 64 24.95 13.69 -21.16
CA ALA A 64 26.40 13.62 -21.10
C ALA A 64 26.94 14.10 -19.73
N ALA A 65 26.35 15.14 -19.15
CA ALA A 65 26.69 15.59 -17.80
C ALA A 65 26.44 14.51 -16.74
N ILE A 66 25.32 13.80 -16.85
CA ILE A 66 24.98 12.70 -15.94
C ILE A 66 26.00 11.56 -16.08
N ARG A 67 26.30 11.12 -17.32
CA ARG A 67 27.32 10.07 -17.57
C ARG A 67 28.69 10.47 -17.02
N ALA A 68 29.14 11.70 -17.27
CA ALA A 68 30.39 12.21 -16.74
C ALA A 68 30.40 12.21 -15.20
N THR A 69 29.28 12.55 -14.56
CA THR A 69 29.16 12.53 -13.10
C THR A 69 29.24 11.12 -12.51
N THR A 70 28.76 10.10 -13.21
CA THR A 70 28.83 8.70 -12.71
C THR A 70 30.25 8.15 -12.62
N GLN A 71 31.23 8.80 -13.26
CA GLN A 71 32.65 8.43 -13.20
C GLN A 71 33.41 9.18 -12.09
N ASP A 72 32.76 10.13 -11.42
CA ASP A 72 33.34 10.87 -10.30
C ASP A 72 33.56 9.94 -9.09
N PRO A 73 34.79 9.82 -8.54
CA PRO A 73 35.07 8.96 -7.39
C PRO A 73 34.17 9.21 -6.17
N GLN A 74 33.79 10.48 -5.93
CA GLN A 74 32.88 10.81 -4.83
C GLN A 74 31.49 10.20 -5.08
N MET A 75 31.00 10.25 -6.32
CA MET A 75 29.69 9.70 -6.69
C MET A 75 29.67 8.18 -6.66
N ILE A 76 30.78 7.53 -7.03
CA ILE A 76 30.96 6.08 -6.88
C ILE A 76 30.90 5.71 -5.39
N GLY A 77 31.61 6.44 -4.52
CA GLY A 77 31.57 6.22 -3.07
C GLY A 77 30.15 6.35 -2.48
N ILE A 78 29.40 7.36 -2.92
CA ILE A 78 27.98 7.52 -2.55
C ILE A 78 27.14 6.32 -3.00
N ALA A 79 27.31 5.87 -4.25
CA ALA A 79 26.55 4.75 -4.79
C ALA A 79 26.85 3.44 -4.03
N VAL A 80 28.12 3.21 -3.66
CA VAL A 80 28.52 2.07 -2.83
C VAL A 80 27.91 2.15 -1.43
N ALA A 81 27.97 3.32 -0.77
CA ALA A 81 27.35 3.49 0.55
C ALA A 81 25.83 3.23 0.52
N LEU A 82 25.14 3.64 -0.55
CA LEU A 82 23.73 3.31 -0.76
C LEU A 82 23.52 1.81 -1.01
N ALA A 83 24.37 1.16 -1.81
CA ALA A 83 24.28 -0.28 -2.06
C ALA A 83 24.49 -1.10 -0.78
N ASP A 84 25.44 -0.68 0.07
CA ASP A 84 25.75 -1.29 1.36
C ASP A 84 24.73 -0.99 2.47
N GLY A 85 23.72 -0.15 2.20
CA GLY A 85 22.72 0.27 3.20
C GLY A 85 23.26 1.28 4.24
N LYS A 86 24.44 1.86 4.03
CA LYS A 86 25.04 2.91 4.87
C LYS A 86 24.38 4.28 4.61
N LEU A 87 23.08 4.36 4.88
CA LEU A 87 22.25 5.50 4.48
C LEU A 87 22.71 6.84 5.10
N GLY A 88 23.14 6.85 6.36
CA GLY A 88 23.63 8.07 7.02
C GLY A 88 24.93 8.63 6.42
N GLU A 89 25.83 7.74 6.01
CA GLU A 89 27.07 8.10 5.32
C GLU A 89 26.76 8.67 3.93
N ALA A 90 25.91 7.97 3.17
CA ALA A 90 25.44 8.42 1.87
C ALA A 90 24.75 9.79 1.94
N GLU A 91 23.90 10.03 2.93
CA GLU A 91 23.23 11.32 3.12
C GLU A 91 24.23 12.45 3.33
N THR A 92 25.24 12.24 4.18
CA THR A 92 26.27 13.23 4.49
C THR A 92 27.04 13.62 3.23
N MET A 93 27.50 12.62 2.47
CA MET A 93 28.22 12.85 1.22
C MET A 93 27.35 13.54 0.15
N LEU A 94 26.07 13.14 0.03
CA LEU A 94 25.12 13.75 -0.90
C LEU A 94 24.83 15.22 -0.56
N ARG A 95 24.66 15.55 0.73
CA ARG A 95 24.48 16.94 1.18
C ARG A 95 25.71 17.79 0.84
N GLN A 96 26.91 17.28 1.07
CA GLN A 96 28.15 17.98 0.69
C GLN A 96 28.25 18.18 -0.83
N ARG A 97 27.91 17.17 -1.63
CA ARG A 97 27.89 17.27 -3.09
C ARG A 97 26.91 18.33 -3.56
N LEU A 98 25.68 18.29 -3.07
CA LEU A 98 24.61 19.20 -3.48
C LEU A 98 24.81 20.63 -2.96
N SER A 99 25.54 20.85 -1.85
CA SER A 99 25.91 22.21 -1.43
C SER A 99 26.93 22.85 -2.38
N GLN A 100 27.80 22.06 -2.99
CA GLN A 100 28.81 22.52 -3.95
C GLN A 100 28.25 22.60 -5.38
N GLN A 101 27.38 21.65 -5.74
CA GLN A 101 26.81 21.50 -7.08
C GLN A 101 25.29 21.28 -6.98
N PRO A 102 24.49 22.34 -6.73
CA PRO A 102 23.05 22.21 -6.49
C PRO A 102 22.21 21.69 -7.67
N THR A 103 22.80 21.67 -8.88
CA THR A 103 22.17 21.20 -10.12
C THR A 103 22.76 19.88 -10.62
N ASP A 104 23.50 19.17 -9.79
CA ASP A 104 23.98 17.82 -10.11
C ASP A 104 22.81 16.83 -10.10
N VAL A 105 22.27 16.55 -11.28
CA VAL A 105 21.09 15.69 -11.48
C VAL A 105 21.32 14.26 -10.98
N ALA A 106 22.53 13.72 -11.10
CA ALA A 106 22.85 12.38 -10.62
C ALA A 106 22.80 12.32 -9.09
N ALA A 107 23.37 13.34 -8.42
CA ALA A 107 23.30 13.45 -6.96
C ALA A 107 21.86 13.70 -6.46
N ILE A 108 21.08 14.54 -7.15
CA ILE A 108 19.66 14.77 -6.81
C ILE A 108 18.88 13.44 -6.88
N ARG A 109 19.09 12.63 -7.93
CA ARG A 109 18.42 11.32 -8.07
C ARG A 109 18.79 10.38 -6.91
N LEU A 110 20.06 10.30 -6.54
CA LEU A 110 20.51 9.45 -5.42
C LEU A 110 19.99 9.94 -4.06
N MET A 111 19.90 11.26 -3.85
CA MET A 111 19.26 11.83 -2.66
C MET A 111 17.77 11.50 -2.61
N ALA A 112 17.09 11.51 -3.76
CA ALA A 112 15.70 11.09 -3.84
C ALA A 112 15.53 9.60 -3.53
N GLU A 113 16.43 8.75 -4.03
CA GLU A 113 16.43 7.32 -3.74
C GLU A 113 16.64 7.06 -2.24
N LEU A 114 17.59 7.75 -1.62
CA LEU A 114 17.79 7.71 -0.16
C LEU A 114 16.52 8.14 0.59
N ALA A 115 15.93 9.28 0.22
CA ALA A 115 14.70 9.78 0.82
C ALA A 115 13.57 8.74 0.72
N ALA A 116 13.44 8.05 -0.41
CA ALA A 116 12.45 6.98 -0.58
C ALA A 116 12.74 5.75 0.29
N ARG A 117 14.01 5.36 0.48
CA ARG A 117 14.42 4.24 1.34
C ARG A 117 14.12 4.51 2.81
N ILE A 118 14.22 5.76 3.26
CA ILE A 118 13.89 6.17 4.64
C ILE A 118 12.43 6.61 4.81
N GLY A 119 11.56 6.36 3.83
CA GLY A 119 10.12 6.64 3.90
C GLY A 119 9.72 8.11 3.69
N ARG A 120 10.65 9.02 3.40
CA ARG A 120 10.37 10.42 3.04
C ARG A 120 9.96 10.55 1.57
N LEU A 121 8.86 9.90 1.22
CA LEU A 121 8.38 9.82 -0.17
C LEU A 121 8.06 11.18 -0.78
N GLY A 122 7.54 12.14 0.00
CA GLY A 122 7.26 13.50 -0.47
C GLY A 122 8.51 14.30 -0.83
N ASP A 123 9.60 14.15 -0.06
CA ASP A 123 10.88 14.79 -0.37
C ASP A 123 11.52 14.13 -1.59
N SER A 124 11.43 12.79 -1.68
CA SER A 124 11.88 12.03 -2.85
C SER A 124 11.20 12.51 -4.14
N GLU A 125 9.88 12.66 -4.12
CA GLU A 125 9.12 13.15 -5.28
C GLU A 125 9.58 14.55 -5.71
N LYS A 126 9.70 15.50 -4.76
CA LYS A 126 10.17 16.87 -5.06
C LYS A 126 11.55 16.86 -5.72
N LEU A 127 12.47 16.04 -5.20
CA LEU A 127 13.81 15.89 -5.76
C LEU A 127 13.77 15.29 -7.17
N LEU A 128 12.94 14.28 -7.42
CA LEU A 128 12.82 13.64 -8.74
C LEU A 128 12.19 14.57 -9.77
N ARG A 129 11.14 15.32 -9.41
CA ARG A 129 10.58 16.36 -10.27
C ARG A 129 11.62 17.43 -10.59
N ARG A 130 12.41 17.86 -9.60
CA ARG A 130 13.52 18.79 -9.82
C ARG A 130 14.60 18.21 -10.75
N ALA A 131 14.92 16.93 -10.63
CA ALA A 131 15.86 16.27 -11.53
C ALA A 131 15.34 16.28 -12.98
N LEU A 132 14.05 16.05 -13.18
CA LEU A 132 13.39 16.04 -14.50
C LEU A 132 13.18 17.45 -15.08
N GLU A 133 13.06 18.48 -14.25
CA GLU A 133 13.12 19.88 -14.70
C GLU A 133 14.50 20.23 -15.27
N LEU A 134 15.56 19.72 -14.66
CA LEU A 134 16.95 19.98 -15.07
C LEU A 134 17.41 19.11 -16.24
N ALA A 135 16.87 17.90 -16.35
CA ALA A 135 17.16 16.95 -17.43
C ALA A 135 15.91 16.14 -17.80
N PRO A 136 15.00 16.69 -18.64
CA PRO A 136 13.76 16.03 -19.04
C PRO A 136 13.95 14.64 -19.69
N GLY A 137 15.08 14.41 -20.37
CA GLY A 137 15.42 13.13 -20.99
C GLY A 137 15.86 12.03 -20.03
N PHE A 138 15.98 12.30 -18.72
CA PHE A 138 16.60 11.35 -17.79
C PHE A 138 15.64 10.24 -17.33
N THR A 139 15.53 9.19 -18.15
CA THR A 139 14.63 8.04 -17.93
C THR A 139 14.78 7.38 -16.55
N ALA A 140 16.00 7.27 -16.00
CA ALA A 140 16.20 6.65 -14.69
C ALA A 140 15.58 7.47 -13.54
N ALA A 141 15.60 8.81 -13.60
CA ALA A 141 14.88 9.64 -12.63
C ALA A 141 13.36 9.52 -12.80
N ARG A 142 12.89 9.40 -14.04
CA ARG A 142 11.47 9.18 -14.34
C ARG A 142 10.97 7.82 -13.81
N ALA A 143 11.75 6.75 -13.97
CA ALA A 143 11.44 5.45 -13.39
C ALA A 143 11.41 5.49 -11.85
N ASN A 144 12.35 6.19 -11.21
CA ASN A 144 12.32 6.42 -9.76
C ASN A 144 11.07 7.21 -9.34
N LEU A 145 10.62 8.18 -10.14
CA LEU A 145 9.39 8.94 -9.87
C LEU A 145 8.16 8.03 -9.91
N ALA A 146 8.03 7.18 -10.94
CA ALA A 146 6.96 6.19 -11.01
C ALA A 146 6.93 5.27 -9.77
N ASN A 147 8.09 4.77 -9.32
CA ASN A 147 8.18 3.94 -8.12
C ASN A 147 7.74 4.70 -6.85
N VAL A 148 8.11 5.97 -6.72
CA VAL A 148 7.67 6.81 -5.59
C VAL A 148 6.17 7.06 -5.63
N LEU A 149 5.61 7.37 -6.81
CA LEU A 149 4.17 7.52 -7.01
C LEU A 149 3.40 6.24 -6.67
N TYR A 150 3.91 5.07 -7.09
CA TYR A 150 3.36 3.77 -6.72
C TYR A 150 3.36 3.57 -5.20
N LYS A 151 4.48 3.89 -4.52
CA LYS A 151 4.58 3.80 -3.05
C LYS A 151 3.66 4.77 -2.32
N GLN A 152 3.35 5.92 -2.93
CA GLN A 152 2.36 6.89 -2.45
C GLN A 152 0.91 6.51 -2.78
N SER A 153 0.68 5.35 -3.42
CA SER A 153 -0.64 4.90 -3.89
C SER A 153 -1.27 5.78 -4.98
N ARG A 154 -0.45 6.59 -5.69
CA ARG A 154 -0.87 7.39 -6.86
C ARG A 154 -0.69 6.57 -8.14
N TYR A 155 -1.42 5.47 -8.22
CA TYR A 155 -1.19 4.44 -9.25
C TYR A 155 -1.44 4.93 -10.67
N GLU A 156 -2.48 5.73 -10.90
CA GLU A 156 -2.79 6.26 -12.25
C GLU A 156 -1.66 7.14 -12.79
N GLU A 157 -1.12 8.01 -11.95
CA GLU A 157 0.01 8.85 -12.32
C GLU A 157 1.28 8.03 -12.49
N ALA A 158 1.48 7.01 -11.65
CA ALA A 158 2.59 6.07 -11.82
C ALA A 158 2.51 5.34 -13.17
N ALA A 159 1.33 4.90 -13.59
CA ALA A 159 1.11 4.24 -14.88
C ALA A 159 1.45 5.17 -16.05
N LYS A 160 0.93 6.41 -16.05
CA LYS A 160 1.26 7.42 -17.09
C LYS A 160 2.75 7.68 -17.18
N VAL A 161 3.43 7.81 -16.04
CA VAL A 161 4.89 8.00 -16.00
C VAL A 161 5.63 6.75 -16.48
N LEU A 162 5.10 5.54 -16.23
CA LEU A 162 5.68 4.29 -16.72
C LEU A 162 5.51 4.11 -18.23
N ASP A 163 4.40 4.54 -18.81
CA ASP A 163 4.22 4.54 -20.27
C ASP A 163 5.35 5.34 -20.94
N GLU A 164 5.63 6.56 -20.47
CA GLU A 164 6.75 7.38 -20.97
C GLU A 164 8.15 6.75 -20.75
N VAL A 165 8.30 5.93 -19.72
CA VAL A 165 9.55 5.20 -19.44
C VAL A 165 9.71 4.03 -20.40
N LEU A 166 8.64 3.27 -20.62
CA LEU A 166 8.63 2.07 -21.47
C LEU A 166 8.66 2.42 -22.96
N GLU A 167 8.20 3.60 -23.37
CA GLU A 167 8.43 4.13 -24.73
C GLU A 167 9.93 4.28 -25.05
N ARG A 168 10.73 4.67 -24.06
CA ARG A 168 12.19 4.90 -24.22
C ARG A 168 13.03 3.66 -23.91
N ASP A 169 12.57 2.81 -23.00
CA ASP A 169 13.24 1.60 -22.56
C ASP A 169 12.24 0.43 -22.43
N PRO A 170 11.75 -0.11 -23.57
CA PRO A 170 10.70 -1.13 -23.60
C PRO A 170 11.17 -2.48 -23.05
N ALA A 171 12.48 -2.72 -22.94
CA ALA A 171 13.04 -4.00 -22.56
C ALA A 171 13.32 -4.13 -21.06
N SER A 172 13.23 -3.04 -20.28
CA SER A 172 13.55 -3.05 -18.85
C SER A 172 12.64 -3.97 -18.04
N PRO A 173 13.16 -5.09 -17.48
CA PRO A 173 12.33 -6.03 -16.72
C PRO A 173 11.79 -5.40 -15.45
N GLY A 174 12.58 -4.53 -14.80
CA GLY A 174 12.19 -3.83 -13.58
C GLY A 174 11.02 -2.86 -13.82
N ASN A 175 11.05 -2.10 -14.91
CA ASN A 175 9.98 -1.15 -15.24
C ASN A 175 8.71 -1.87 -15.71
N ARG A 176 8.84 -2.94 -16.50
CA ARG A 176 7.69 -3.78 -16.90
C ARG A 176 7.04 -4.45 -15.68
N ASN A 177 7.84 -4.95 -14.73
CA ASN A 177 7.32 -5.50 -13.47
C ASN A 177 6.58 -4.44 -12.64
N LEU A 178 7.12 -3.22 -12.53
CA LEU A 178 6.45 -2.11 -11.84
C LEU A 178 5.16 -1.69 -12.56
N MET A 179 5.13 -1.70 -13.89
CA MET A 179 3.92 -1.44 -14.68
C MET A 179 2.85 -2.51 -14.42
N ALA A 180 3.20 -3.79 -14.50
CA ALA A 180 2.28 -4.88 -14.20
C ALA A 180 1.71 -4.79 -12.77
N ALA A 181 2.56 -4.49 -11.78
CA ALA A 181 2.12 -4.27 -10.41
C ALA A 181 1.18 -3.05 -10.28
N THR A 182 1.46 -1.97 -11.02
CA THR A 182 0.66 -0.73 -11.03
C THR A 182 -0.71 -0.96 -11.68
N LEU A 183 -0.76 -1.63 -12.83
CA LEU A 183 -2.00 -2.03 -13.50
C LEU A 183 -2.87 -2.91 -12.59
N GLY A 184 -2.26 -3.86 -11.88
CA GLY A 184 -2.95 -4.66 -10.87
C GLY A 184 -3.49 -3.83 -9.68
N ARG A 185 -2.94 -2.64 -9.40
CA ARG A 185 -3.48 -1.69 -8.41
C ARG A 185 -4.65 -0.85 -8.96
N ILE A 186 -4.70 -0.64 -10.27
CA ILE A 186 -5.75 0.11 -10.98
C ILE A 186 -6.94 -0.79 -11.37
N GLY A 187 -6.74 -2.12 -11.37
CA GLY A 187 -7.75 -3.12 -11.74
C GLY A 187 -7.61 -3.65 -13.17
N ASP A 188 -6.57 -3.26 -13.89
CA ASP A 188 -6.32 -3.66 -15.28
C ASP A 188 -5.57 -4.99 -15.33
N TYR A 189 -6.25 -6.05 -14.85
CA TYR A 189 -5.62 -7.35 -14.58
C TYR A 189 -5.16 -8.10 -15.83
N ASP A 190 -5.86 -7.97 -16.95
CA ASP A 190 -5.52 -8.68 -18.19
C ASP A 190 -4.17 -8.24 -18.74
N GLU A 191 -3.93 -6.92 -18.82
CA GLU A 191 -2.65 -6.40 -19.27
C GLU A 191 -1.54 -6.68 -18.24
N ALA A 192 -1.85 -6.64 -16.94
CA ALA A 192 -0.90 -7.04 -15.91
C ALA A 192 -0.46 -8.51 -16.05
N LEU A 193 -1.40 -9.43 -16.29
CA LEU A 193 -1.13 -10.86 -16.48
C LEU A 193 -0.32 -11.11 -17.75
N LYS A 194 -0.63 -10.41 -18.85
CA LYS A 194 0.13 -10.49 -20.10
C LYS A 194 1.59 -10.07 -19.88
N LEU A 195 1.82 -8.91 -19.24
CA LEU A 195 3.16 -8.43 -18.93
C LEU A 195 3.93 -9.41 -18.02
N TYR A 196 3.28 -9.94 -16.99
CA TYR A 196 3.91 -10.95 -16.13
C TYR A 196 4.23 -12.25 -16.88
N GLY A 197 3.32 -12.73 -17.73
CA GLY A 197 3.53 -13.90 -18.57
C GLY A 197 4.79 -13.75 -19.43
N GLU A 198 4.87 -12.68 -20.22
CA GLU A 198 6.02 -12.36 -21.07
C GLU A 198 7.34 -12.24 -20.27
N LEU A 199 7.29 -11.61 -19.08
CA LEU A 199 8.45 -11.51 -18.20
C LEU A 199 8.91 -12.87 -17.68
N THR A 200 7.99 -13.73 -17.26
CA THR A 200 8.34 -15.07 -16.74
C THR A 200 8.79 -16.05 -17.82
N GLU A 201 8.38 -15.86 -19.08
CA GLU A 201 8.92 -16.59 -20.23
C GLU A 201 10.33 -16.14 -20.59
N THR A 202 10.59 -14.82 -20.52
CA THR A 202 11.91 -14.24 -20.81
C THR A 202 12.93 -14.54 -19.70
N PHE A 203 12.48 -14.57 -18.44
CA PHE A 203 13.30 -14.76 -17.26
C PHE A 203 12.79 -15.93 -16.40
N PRO A 204 12.85 -17.18 -16.90
CA PRO A 204 12.27 -18.34 -16.23
C PRO A 204 12.92 -18.60 -14.86
N ASP A 205 14.21 -18.33 -14.73
CA ASP A 205 15.01 -18.54 -13.50
C ASP A 205 14.97 -17.34 -12.53
N HIS A 206 14.03 -16.40 -12.69
CA HIS A 206 13.88 -15.27 -11.79
C HIS A 206 12.75 -15.51 -10.77
N ALA A 207 13.08 -16.10 -9.63
CA ALA A 207 12.09 -16.54 -8.63
C ALA A 207 11.10 -15.44 -8.18
N LYS A 208 11.56 -14.21 -7.95
CA LYS A 208 10.66 -13.09 -7.56
C LYS A 208 9.67 -12.65 -8.65
N LEU A 209 10.00 -12.85 -9.93
CA LEU A 209 9.06 -12.59 -11.04
C LEU A 209 7.98 -13.66 -11.09
N GLN A 210 8.36 -14.94 -10.94
CA GLN A 210 7.41 -16.05 -10.79
C GLN A 210 6.49 -15.84 -9.58
N MET A 211 7.03 -15.38 -8.45
CA MET A 211 6.24 -15.03 -7.27
C MET A 211 5.25 -13.90 -7.54
N SER A 212 5.69 -12.81 -8.17
CA SER A 212 4.84 -11.66 -8.51
C SER A 212 3.71 -12.07 -9.48
N TYR A 213 4.02 -12.93 -10.45
CA TYR A 213 3.03 -13.51 -11.35
C TYR A 213 2.01 -14.38 -10.58
N GLY A 214 2.50 -15.22 -9.66
CA GLY A 214 1.64 -16.00 -8.76
C GLY A 214 0.69 -15.13 -7.92
N HIS A 215 1.16 -13.99 -7.39
CA HIS A 215 0.30 -13.04 -6.65
C HIS A 215 -0.79 -12.44 -7.55
N MET A 216 -0.48 -12.16 -8.83
CA MET A 216 -1.47 -11.66 -9.78
C MET A 216 -2.49 -12.73 -10.16
N LEU A 217 -2.04 -13.95 -10.48
CA LEU A 217 -2.90 -15.10 -10.78
C LEU A 217 -3.86 -15.41 -9.63
N LYS A 218 -3.36 -15.40 -8.39
CA LYS A 218 -4.19 -15.50 -7.19
C LYS A 218 -5.27 -14.41 -7.15
N THR A 219 -4.91 -13.17 -7.42
CA THR A 219 -5.82 -12.01 -7.34
C THR A 219 -7.03 -12.19 -8.25
N VAL A 220 -6.83 -12.71 -9.47
CA VAL A 220 -7.89 -12.97 -10.44
C VAL A 220 -8.56 -14.35 -10.28
N GLY A 221 -8.15 -15.16 -9.30
CA GLY A 221 -8.73 -16.48 -9.05
C GLY A 221 -8.18 -17.63 -9.91
N ARG A 222 -7.09 -17.42 -10.67
CA ARG A 222 -6.39 -18.47 -11.45
C ARG A 222 -5.47 -19.29 -10.53
N GLN A 223 -6.07 -19.99 -9.59
CA GLN A 223 -5.39 -20.56 -8.43
C GLN A 223 -4.37 -21.64 -8.79
N GLU A 224 -4.73 -22.59 -9.65
CA GLU A 224 -3.83 -23.70 -10.05
C GLU A 224 -2.55 -23.17 -10.70
N GLU A 225 -2.71 -22.20 -11.59
CA GLU A 225 -1.58 -21.52 -12.24
C GLU A 225 -0.75 -20.71 -11.25
N GLY A 226 -1.39 -20.04 -10.28
CA GLY A 226 -0.70 -19.34 -9.21
C GLY A 226 0.14 -20.28 -8.35
N VAL A 227 -0.40 -21.45 -7.97
CA VAL A 227 0.35 -22.50 -7.25
C VAL A 227 1.53 -22.98 -8.10
N ALA A 228 1.32 -23.24 -9.40
CA ALA A 228 2.41 -23.65 -10.29
C ALA A 228 3.52 -22.60 -10.39
N ALA A 229 3.17 -21.30 -10.46
CA ALA A 229 4.14 -20.21 -10.46
C ALA A 229 4.94 -20.15 -9.15
N TYR A 230 4.29 -20.29 -7.99
CA TYR A 230 4.99 -20.38 -6.71
C TYR A 230 5.91 -21.60 -6.61
N ARG A 231 5.47 -22.77 -7.09
CA ARG A 231 6.32 -23.97 -7.13
C ARG A 231 7.54 -23.79 -8.04
N ARG A 232 7.41 -23.10 -9.18
CA ARG A 232 8.56 -22.70 -10.02
C ARG A 232 9.51 -21.76 -9.27
N ALA A 233 8.98 -20.78 -8.54
CA ALA A 233 9.82 -19.89 -7.73
C ALA A 233 10.64 -20.67 -6.69
N LEU A 234 10.02 -21.65 -6.00
CA LEU A 234 10.69 -22.52 -5.03
C LEU A 234 11.69 -23.50 -5.65
N ALA A 235 11.47 -23.92 -6.91
CA ALA A 235 12.44 -24.74 -7.63
C ALA A 235 13.73 -23.97 -7.98
N VAL A 236 13.63 -22.65 -8.17
CA VAL A 236 14.77 -21.76 -8.41
C VAL A 236 15.44 -21.38 -7.09
N GLN A 237 14.64 -21.03 -6.08
CA GLN A 237 15.12 -20.57 -4.77
C GLN A 237 14.21 -21.13 -3.66
N SER A 238 14.65 -22.20 -3.00
CA SER A 238 13.85 -22.99 -2.07
C SER A 238 13.68 -22.35 -0.68
N ASP A 239 14.54 -21.39 -0.32
CA ASP A 239 14.52 -20.68 0.96
C ASP A 239 13.67 -19.38 0.94
N LEU A 240 12.97 -19.10 -0.16
CA LEU A 240 12.04 -17.96 -0.26
C LEU A 240 10.82 -18.16 0.65
N GLY A 241 10.92 -17.65 1.87
CA GLY A 241 9.87 -17.73 2.89
C GLY A 241 8.57 -17.10 2.40
N GLU A 242 8.62 -15.95 1.72
CA GLU A 242 7.43 -15.27 1.18
C GLU A 242 6.61 -16.18 0.25
N VAL A 243 7.25 -17.06 -0.51
CA VAL A 243 6.57 -17.99 -1.41
C VAL A 243 5.87 -19.11 -0.64
N TRP A 244 6.53 -19.70 0.37
CA TRP A 244 5.92 -20.67 1.28
C TRP A 244 4.71 -20.07 2.00
N TRP A 245 4.86 -18.86 2.53
CA TRP A 245 3.76 -18.11 3.14
C TRP A 245 2.63 -17.82 2.13
N SER A 246 2.96 -17.44 0.89
CA SER A 246 1.97 -17.17 -0.15
C SER A 246 1.13 -18.41 -0.47
N LEU A 247 1.76 -19.58 -0.59
CA LEU A 247 1.08 -20.88 -0.73
C LEU A 247 0.19 -21.18 0.49
N ALA A 248 0.70 -20.97 1.70
CA ALA A 248 -0.06 -21.16 2.93
C ALA A 248 -1.29 -20.23 2.96
N ASN A 249 -1.13 -19.00 2.48
CA ASN A 249 -2.17 -17.98 2.50
C ASN A 249 -3.33 -18.25 1.51
N LEU A 250 -3.15 -19.15 0.53
CA LEU A 250 -4.25 -19.64 -0.33
C LEU A 250 -5.26 -20.48 0.46
N LYS A 251 -4.86 -21.04 1.61
CA LYS A 251 -5.64 -21.94 2.48
C LYS A 251 -6.06 -23.28 1.85
N THR A 252 -6.08 -23.38 0.53
CA THR A 252 -6.40 -24.59 -0.26
C THR A 252 -5.22 -25.53 -0.46
N VAL A 253 -3.98 -25.06 -0.25
CA VAL A 253 -2.77 -25.88 -0.40
C VAL A 253 -2.51 -26.65 0.89
N SER A 254 -2.46 -27.98 0.82
CA SER A 254 -1.93 -28.84 1.88
C SER A 254 -0.45 -29.13 1.60
N PHE A 255 0.40 -28.94 2.62
CA PHE A 255 1.84 -29.15 2.51
C PHE A 255 2.21 -30.62 2.75
N SER A 256 3.03 -31.18 1.86
CA SER A 256 3.57 -32.53 2.00
C SER A 256 4.61 -32.61 3.13
N ASP A 257 5.05 -33.82 3.49
CA ASP A 257 6.16 -33.99 4.42
C ASP A 257 7.48 -33.42 3.88
N GLU A 258 7.67 -33.48 2.56
CA GLU A 258 8.82 -32.85 1.89
C GLU A 258 8.76 -31.32 1.99
N ASP A 259 7.59 -30.71 1.80
CA ASP A 259 7.41 -29.27 1.97
C ASP A 259 7.72 -28.82 3.40
N VAL A 260 7.24 -29.56 4.40
CA VAL A 260 7.51 -29.26 5.81
C VAL A 260 8.99 -29.41 6.12
N ALA A 261 9.64 -30.49 5.67
CA ALA A 261 11.07 -30.68 5.85
C ALA A 261 11.90 -29.58 5.16
N ALA A 262 11.50 -29.13 3.97
CA ALA A 262 12.15 -28.04 3.26
C ALA A 262 12.04 -26.70 4.01
N MET A 263 10.86 -26.37 4.53
CA MET A 263 10.65 -25.16 5.33
C MET A 263 11.43 -25.20 6.65
N GLU A 264 11.49 -26.37 7.32
CA GLU A 264 12.27 -26.55 8.55
C GLU A 264 13.78 -26.44 8.29
N ALA A 265 14.27 -27.03 7.20
CA ALA A 265 15.66 -26.90 6.78
C ALA A 265 16.03 -25.44 6.43
N ALA A 266 15.13 -24.72 5.73
CA ALA A 266 15.32 -23.31 5.44
C ALA A 266 15.40 -22.45 6.71
N LEU A 267 14.54 -22.72 7.71
CA LEU A 267 14.63 -22.06 9.02
C LEU A 267 15.91 -22.37 9.78
N ALA A 268 16.38 -23.62 9.72
CA ALA A 268 17.62 -24.04 10.37
C ALA A 268 18.86 -23.40 9.73
N GLY A 269 18.77 -22.94 8.48
CA GLY A 269 19.82 -22.21 7.77
C GLY A 269 19.95 -20.72 8.15
N GLU A 270 19.25 -20.27 9.20
CA GLU A 270 19.24 -18.86 9.66
C GLU A 270 18.92 -17.87 8.52
N PRO A 271 17.73 -17.97 7.92
CA PRO A 271 17.37 -17.12 6.79
C PRO A 271 17.24 -15.66 7.24
N ALA A 272 17.14 -14.75 6.27
CA ALA A 272 16.84 -13.36 6.55
C ALA A 272 15.57 -13.23 7.44
N HIS A 273 15.54 -12.22 8.29
CA HIS A 273 14.46 -12.03 9.27
C HIS A 273 13.05 -12.13 8.66
N GLU A 274 12.84 -11.51 7.50
CA GLU A 274 11.56 -11.50 6.78
C GLU A 274 11.17 -12.91 6.29
N ASP A 275 12.12 -13.70 5.78
CA ASP A 275 11.89 -15.08 5.36
C ASP A 275 11.64 -16.01 6.55
N ALA A 276 12.36 -15.82 7.67
CA ALA A 276 12.15 -16.59 8.91
C ALA A 276 10.73 -16.42 9.44
N LEU A 277 10.24 -15.19 9.48
CA LEU A 277 8.88 -14.86 9.84
C LEU A 277 7.88 -15.59 8.91
N HIS A 278 8.06 -15.48 7.59
CA HIS A 278 7.15 -16.10 6.63
C HIS A 278 7.10 -17.64 6.76
N LEU A 279 8.25 -18.28 6.94
CA LEU A 279 8.36 -19.72 7.13
C LEU A 279 7.63 -20.18 8.40
N HIS A 280 7.72 -19.44 9.50
CA HIS A 280 6.97 -19.73 10.71
C HIS A 280 5.45 -19.70 10.50
N PHE A 281 4.91 -18.71 9.79
CA PHE A 281 3.47 -18.70 9.47
C PHE A 281 3.06 -19.86 8.54
N ALA A 282 3.92 -20.23 7.59
CA ALA A 282 3.66 -21.35 6.68
C ALA A 282 3.65 -22.71 7.42
N LEU A 283 4.64 -22.94 8.29
CA LEU A 283 4.70 -24.13 9.16
C LEU A 283 3.56 -24.17 10.17
N GLY A 284 3.21 -23.03 10.76
CA GLY A 284 2.05 -22.91 11.64
C GLY A 284 0.78 -23.43 10.97
N LYS A 285 0.56 -23.09 9.69
CA LYS A 285 -0.54 -23.66 8.90
C LYS A 285 -0.34 -25.15 8.62
N ALA A 286 0.84 -25.57 8.18
CA ALA A 286 1.11 -26.98 7.85
C ALA A 286 0.77 -27.91 9.02
N TYR A 287 1.18 -27.54 10.23
CA TYR A 287 0.85 -28.27 11.46
C TYR A 287 -0.63 -28.16 11.86
N ALA A 288 -1.27 -27.00 11.63
CA ALA A 288 -2.71 -26.84 11.85
C ALA A 288 -3.53 -27.81 10.99
N ASP A 289 -3.22 -27.92 9.70
CA ASP A 289 -3.91 -28.82 8.77
C ASP A 289 -3.73 -30.30 9.16
N ARG A 290 -2.60 -30.64 9.82
CA ARG A 290 -2.30 -31.96 10.40
C ARG A 290 -2.96 -32.18 11.78
N ARG A 291 -3.76 -31.22 12.26
CA ARG A 291 -4.40 -31.20 13.59
C ARG A 291 -3.41 -31.28 14.76
N GLN A 292 -2.21 -30.76 14.56
CA GLN A 292 -1.18 -30.69 15.59
C GLN A 292 -1.14 -29.29 16.19
N ALA A 293 -2.04 -29.02 17.15
CA ALA A 293 -2.27 -27.67 17.69
C ALA A 293 -1.04 -27.08 18.39
N GLU A 294 -0.31 -27.87 19.19
CA GLU A 294 0.88 -27.39 19.92
C GLU A 294 2.02 -26.92 19.00
N PRO A 295 2.55 -27.74 18.06
CA PRO A 295 3.60 -27.27 17.16
C PRO A 295 3.11 -26.14 16.24
N SER A 296 1.84 -26.18 15.83
CA SER A 296 1.22 -25.09 15.07
C SER A 296 1.25 -23.76 15.84
N PHE A 297 0.82 -23.77 17.11
CA PHE A 297 0.81 -22.57 17.94
C PHE A 297 2.22 -22.03 18.16
N LYS A 298 3.20 -22.89 18.48
CA LYS A 298 4.60 -22.49 18.67
C LYS A 298 5.17 -21.75 17.47
N HIS A 299 4.85 -22.19 16.26
CA HIS A 299 5.26 -21.50 15.04
C HIS A 299 4.54 -20.15 14.85
N TYR A 300 3.22 -20.09 15.08
CA TYR A 300 2.51 -18.80 15.02
C TYR A 300 3.05 -17.82 16.06
N GLU A 301 3.25 -18.24 17.31
CA GLU A 301 3.83 -17.44 18.37
C GLU A 301 5.23 -16.91 17.99
N ARG A 302 6.09 -17.76 17.43
CA ARG A 302 7.43 -17.35 17.01
C ARG A 302 7.41 -16.34 15.86
N GLY A 303 6.60 -16.58 14.83
CA GLY A 303 6.43 -15.63 13.71
C GLY A 303 5.84 -14.30 14.16
N ASN A 304 4.87 -14.33 15.08
CA ASN A 304 4.29 -13.15 15.71
C ASN A 304 5.32 -12.36 16.54
N ALA A 305 6.15 -13.04 17.32
CA ALA A 305 7.19 -12.40 18.13
C ALA A 305 8.21 -11.63 17.26
N LEU A 306 8.70 -12.25 16.17
CA LEU A 306 9.61 -11.60 15.22
C LEU A 306 8.97 -10.34 14.63
N ARG A 307 7.71 -10.43 14.19
CA ARG A 307 7.00 -9.29 13.62
C ARG A 307 6.73 -8.18 14.63
N SER A 308 6.39 -8.55 15.86
CA SER A 308 6.11 -7.60 16.93
C SER A 308 7.35 -6.78 17.28
N GLU A 309 8.53 -7.40 17.27
CA GLU A 309 9.82 -6.74 17.48
C GLU A 309 10.11 -5.67 16.42
N GLU A 310 9.81 -5.95 15.14
CA GLU A 310 9.99 -4.99 14.04
C GLU A 310 9.05 -3.78 14.13
N LEU A 311 7.81 -3.99 14.57
CA LEU A 311 6.76 -2.98 14.47
C LEU A 311 6.72 -2.01 15.65
N GLY A 312 7.17 -2.43 16.84
CA GLY A 312 7.09 -1.60 18.06
C GLY A 312 5.67 -1.11 18.35
N TYR A 313 4.67 -1.98 18.16
CA TYR A 313 3.26 -1.61 18.28
C TYR A 313 2.90 -1.19 19.72
N ASP A 314 2.29 -0.02 19.87
CA ASP A 314 1.73 0.47 21.13
C ASP A 314 0.20 0.27 21.16
N PRO A 315 -0.32 -0.64 22.02
CA PRO A 315 -1.76 -0.84 22.15
C PRO A 315 -2.49 0.39 22.75
N GLN A 316 -1.82 1.20 23.57
CA GLN A 316 -2.45 2.34 24.24
C GLN A 316 -2.86 3.42 23.23
N ALA A 317 -2.10 3.58 22.14
CA ALA A 317 -2.38 4.56 21.11
C ALA A 317 -3.77 4.42 20.45
N ILE A 318 -4.33 3.21 20.38
CA ILE A 318 -5.69 3.00 19.87
C ILE A 318 -6.74 3.32 20.94
N THR A 319 -6.51 2.91 22.18
CA THR A 319 -7.38 3.27 23.31
C THR A 319 -7.50 4.79 23.44
N ASP A 320 -6.38 5.52 23.40
CA ASP A 320 -6.36 6.98 23.50
C ASP A 320 -7.07 7.63 22.32
N GLN A 321 -6.94 7.06 21.11
CA GLN A 321 -7.68 7.53 19.93
C GLN A 321 -9.19 7.33 20.10
N VAL A 322 -9.63 6.18 20.64
CA VAL A 322 -11.04 5.91 20.93
C VAL A 322 -11.59 6.87 21.98
N ASP A 323 -10.84 7.15 23.03
CA ASP A 323 -11.22 8.13 24.05
C ASP A 323 -11.42 9.52 23.44
N ARG A 324 -10.52 9.96 22.56
CA ARG A 324 -10.66 11.23 21.82
C ARG A 324 -11.87 11.24 20.88
N MET A 325 -12.08 10.16 20.13
CA MET A 325 -13.26 10.02 19.25
C MET A 325 -14.56 10.17 20.03
N ILE A 326 -14.69 9.47 21.16
CA ILE A 326 -15.88 9.52 22.03
C ILE A 326 -16.08 10.93 22.60
N ALA A 327 -15.00 11.58 23.04
CA ALA A 327 -15.05 12.92 23.63
C ALA A 327 -15.46 14.01 22.63
N VAL A 328 -15.03 13.90 21.36
CA VAL A 328 -15.36 14.88 20.30
C VAL A 328 -16.73 14.63 19.69
N LEU A 329 -17.04 13.38 19.36
CA LEU A 329 -18.23 13.02 18.57
C LEU A 329 -19.46 12.82 19.46
N THR A 330 -19.82 13.85 20.22
CA THR A 330 -21.00 13.82 21.09
C THR A 330 -22.31 13.96 20.30
N PRO A 331 -23.47 13.61 20.89
CA PRO A 331 -24.77 13.89 20.25
C PRO A 331 -24.94 15.35 19.83
N GLU A 332 -24.45 16.30 20.62
CA GLU A 332 -24.51 17.74 20.33
C GLU A 332 -23.63 18.09 19.14
N PHE A 333 -22.41 17.55 19.07
CA PHE A 333 -21.51 17.78 17.94
C PHE A 333 -22.10 17.25 16.62
N ILE A 334 -22.65 16.03 16.65
CA ILE A 334 -23.30 15.43 15.48
C ILE A 334 -24.53 16.24 15.06
N ALA A 335 -25.35 16.69 16.02
CA ALA A 335 -26.51 17.52 15.73
C ALA A 335 -26.14 18.88 15.12
N ALA A 336 -25.07 19.51 15.62
CA ALA A 336 -24.55 20.78 15.10
C ALA A 336 -24.01 20.65 13.67
N ASN A 337 -23.46 19.48 13.32
CA ASN A 337 -22.92 19.18 11.99
C ASN A 337 -23.90 18.38 11.11
N LYS A 338 -25.20 18.48 11.36
CA LYS A 338 -26.20 17.75 10.56
C LYS A 338 -26.26 18.28 9.13
N GLY A 339 -26.08 17.40 8.15
CA GLY A 339 -26.24 17.72 6.73
C GLY A 339 -25.03 18.42 6.10
N VAL A 340 -23.89 18.47 6.80
CA VAL A 340 -22.61 18.82 6.20
C VAL A 340 -22.09 17.66 5.34
N GLY A 341 -21.06 17.90 4.53
CA GLY A 341 -20.47 16.88 3.66
C GLY A 341 -21.13 16.80 2.28
N ASP A 342 -20.63 15.88 1.46
CA ASP A 342 -21.17 15.62 0.12
C ASP A 342 -22.36 14.64 0.21
N PRO A 343 -23.56 15.01 -0.29
CA PRO A 343 -24.77 14.21 -0.10
C PRO A 343 -24.87 12.98 -1.03
N THR A 344 -23.87 12.73 -1.89
CA THR A 344 -23.88 11.59 -2.81
C THR A 344 -23.98 10.26 -2.05
N PRO A 345 -24.99 9.42 -2.31
CA PRO A 345 -25.27 8.20 -1.54
C PRO A 345 -24.50 6.96 -2.02
N ASP A 346 -23.79 7.07 -3.16
CA ASP A 346 -23.13 5.97 -3.88
C ASP A 346 -22.18 5.08 -3.03
N PRO A 347 -21.39 5.62 -2.08
CA PRO A 347 -20.41 4.81 -1.36
C PRO A 347 -21.05 3.89 -0.31
N VAL A 348 -20.64 2.62 -0.32
CA VAL A 348 -20.93 1.62 0.71
C VAL A 348 -19.63 1.22 1.41
N PHE A 349 -19.53 1.48 2.70
CA PHE A 349 -18.40 1.08 3.52
C PHE A 349 -18.69 -0.23 4.22
N ILE A 350 -17.77 -1.20 4.11
CA ILE A 350 -17.81 -2.42 4.91
C ILE A 350 -16.59 -2.44 5.82
N LEU A 351 -16.84 -2.29 7.12
CA LEU A 351 -15.84 -2.18 8.17
C LEU A 351 -15.98 -3.31 9.21
N GLY A 352 -15.08 -3.33 10.19
CA GLY A 352 -15.06 -4.30 11.29
C GLY A 352 -13.64 -4.75 11.63
N LEU A 353 -13.48 -5.83 12.40
CA LEU A 353 -12.17 -6.45 12.55
C LEU A 353 -11.78 -7.14 11.23
N PRO A 354 -10.52 -7.09 10.76
CA PRO A 354 -10.08 -7.96 9.68
C PRO A 354 -10.45 -9.43 10.00
N ARG A 355 -10.78 -10.24 8.99
CA ARG A 355 -11.24 -11.64 9.16
C ARG A 355 -12.61 -11.83 9.86
N ALA A 356 -13.39 -10.76 10.03
CA ALA A 356 -14.77 -10.85 10.55
C ALA A 356 -15.83 -11.27 9.50
N GLY A 357 -15.45 -11.47 8.24
CA GLY A 357 -16.37 -11.84 7.16
C GLY A 357 -16.72 -10.70 6.19
N SER A 358 -16.07 -9.54 6.31
CA SER A 358 -16.30 -8.39 5.42
C SER A 358 -16.09 -8.68 3.93
N THR A 359 -15.13 -9.53 3.55
CA THR A 359 -14.95 -9.97 2.15
C THR A 359 -16.15 -10.78 1.64
N LEU A 360 -16.80 -11.58 2.49
CA LEU A 360 -17.99 -12.34 2.11
C LEU A 360 -19.16 -11.39 1.85
N LEU A 361 -19.37 -10.41 2.73
CA LEU A 361 -20.39 -9.37 2.54
C LEU A 361 -20.15 -8.58 1.24
N GLU A 362 -18.90 -8.19 0.99
CA GLU A 362 -18.53 -7.52 -0.26
C GLU A 362 -18.85 -8.39 -1.49
N GLN A 363 -18.55 -9.69 -1.45
CA GLN A 363 -18.84 -10.62 -2.55
C GLN A 363 -20.34 -10.81 -2.79
N ILE A 364 -21.12 -10.91 -1.71
CA ILE A 364 -22.59 -10.99 -1.77
C ILE A 364 -23.15 -9.73 -2.44
N LEU A 365 -22.75 -8.56 -1.95
CA LEU A 365 -23.23 -7.28 -2.47
C LEU A 365 -22.75 -7.03 -3.89
N ALA A 366 -21.48 -7.30 -4.22
CA ALA A 366 -20.92 -7.10 -5.56
C ALA A 366 -21.56 -7.99 -6.63
N SER A 367 -22.28 -9.04 -6.23
CA SER A 367 -23.08 -9.88 -7.13
C SER A 367 -24.43 -9.25 -7.50
N HIS A 368 -24.85 -8.19 -6.80
CA HIS A 368 -26.02 -7.40 -7.15
C HIS A 368 -25.77 -6.56 -8.41
N SER A 369 -26.78 -6.42 -9.26
CA SER A 369 -26.71 -5.69 -10.53
C SER A 369 -26.32 -4.21 -10.36
N GLN A 370 -26.66 -3.61 -9.21
CA GLN A 370 -26.44 -2.19 -8.90
C GLN A 370 -25.21 -1.88 -8.02
N VAL A 371 -24.45 -2.89 -7.58
CA VAL A 371 -23.30 -2.68 -6.68
C VAL A 371 -22.01 -3.16 -7.32
N GLU A 372 -20.99 -2.31 -7.32
CA GLU A 372 -19.63 -2.62 -7.74
C GLU A 372 -18.74 -2.90 -6.51
N GLY A 373 -18.20 -4.11 -6.41
CA GLY A 373 -17.17 -4.41 -5.43
C GLY A 373 -15.82 -3.89 -5.91
N THR A 374 -15.17 -3.01 -5.14
CA THR A 374 -13.87 -2.43 -5.53
C THR A 374 -12.72 -3.15 -4.82
N MET A 375 -12.06 -2.50 -3.84
CA MET A 375 -11.00 -3.05 -3.02
C MET A 375 -10.94 -2.33 -1.66
N GLU A 376 -9.87 -2.58 -0.89
CA GLU A 376 -9.51 -1.77 0.28
C GLU A 376 -8.96 -0.42 -0.20
N LEU A 377 -9.73 0.67 -0.03
CA LEU A 377 -9.31 2.00 -0.48
C LEU A 377 -8.57 2.74 0.66
N PRO A 378 -7.35 3.24 0.43
CA PRO A 378 -6.57 3.89 1.48
C PRO A 378 -6.98 5.35 1.75
N ASP A 379 -7.98 5.88 1.02
CA ASP A 379 -8.28 7.30 0.95
C ASP A 379 -8.82 7.87 2.27
N ILE A 380 -9.76 7.19 2.94
CA ILE A 380 -10.33 7.68 4.22
C ILE A 380 -9.24 7.87 5.29
N PRO A 381 -8.40 6.85 5.62
CA PRO A 381 -7.31 7.04 6.58
C PRO A 381 -6.32 8.12 6.12
N ALA A 382 -5.96 8.16 4.84
CA ALA A 382 -4.99 9.13 4.31
C ALA A 382 -5.51 10.58 4.42
N MET A 383 -6.80 10.80 4.15
CA MET A 383 -7.44 12.11 4.28
C MET A 383 -7.51 12.54 5.75
N ALA A 384 -7.97 11.66 6.65
CA ALA A 384 -8.04 11.96 8.09
C ALA A 384 -6.67 12.31 8.67
N MET A 385 -5.64 11.51 8.36
CA MET A 385 -4.24 11.78 8.77
C MET A 385 -3.70 13.10 8.22
N ARG A 386 -4.08 13.45 6.98
CA ARG A 386 -3.68 14.71 6.36
C ARG A 386 -4.29 15.91 7.08
N GLU A 387 -5.56 15.86 7.44
CA GLU A 387 -6.21 16.95 8.16
C GLU A 387 -5.67 17.05 9.60
N ALA A 388 -5.41 15.93 10.27
CA ALA A 388 -4.72 15.90 11.57
C ALA A 388 -3.36 16.63 11.50
N LYS A 389 -2.52 16.28 10.53
CA LYS A 389 -1.22 16.93 10.33
C LYS A 389 -1.33 18.42 10.02
N LYS A 390 -2.35 18.86 9.25
CA LYS A 390 -2.56 20.28 8.95
C LYS A 390 -2.95 21.09 10.19
N SER A 391 -3.68 20.48 11.13
CA SER A 391 -4.04 21.10 12.41
C SER A 391 -2.87 21.15 13.41
N GLY A 392 -1.71 20.57 13.07
CA GLY A 392 -0.54 20.52 13.94
C GLY A 392 -0.50 19.31 14.89
N GLY A 393 -1.49 18.42 14.83
CA GLY A 393 -1.54 17.17 15.59
C GLY A 393 -0.75 16.02 14.96
N GLU A 394 -0.70 14.89 15.66
CA GLU A 394 -0.14 13.64 15.15
C GLU A 394 -1.14 12.91 14.23
N LEU A 395 -0.69 11.82 13.57
CA LEU A 395 -1.50 11.11 12.56
C LEU A 395 -2.82 10.56 13.10
N ARG A 396 -2.91 10.26 14.41
CA ARG A 396 -4.11 9.69 15.05
C ARG A 396 -5.06 10.74 15.61
N ASP A 397 -4.66 12.02 15.62
CA ASP A 397 -5.41 13.15 16.21
C ASP A 397 -6.41 13.75 15.22
N TRP A 398 -6.92 12.93 14.29
CA TRP A 398 -7.99 13.34 13.41
C TRP A 398 -9.26 13.78 14.16
N PRO A 399 -9.64 13.22 15.34
CA PRO A 399 -10.81 13.69 16.07
C PRO A 399 -10.68 15.17 16.46
N ASP A 400 -9.51 15.58 16.93
CA ASP A 400 -9.27 16.97 17.32
C ASP A 400 -9.31 17.90 16.10
N ALA A 401 -8.75 17.43 14.98
CA ALA A 401 -8.77 18.17 13.72
C ALA A 401 -10.18 18.39 13.16
N VAL A 402 -11.11 17.44 13.37
CA VAL A 402 -12.51 17.62 12.93
C VAL A 402 -13.32 18.49 13.89
N ALA A 403 -12.95 18.54 15.17
CA ALA A 403 -13.63 19.37 16.17
C ALA A 403 -13.57 20.86 15.81
N GLU A 404 -12.47 21.31 15.22
CA GLU A 404 -12.22 22.70 14.83
C GLU A 404 -12.47 22.97 13.33
N MET A 405 -12.95 21.97 12.59
CA MET A 405 -13.06 22.05 11.13
C MET A 405 -14.28 22.87 10.69
N PRO A 406 -14.11 23.83 9.75
CA PRO A 406 -15.24 24.53 9.13
C PRO A 406 -16.15 23.58 8.35
N SER A 407 -17.46 23.81 8.39
CA SER A 407 -18.45 22.91 7.77
C SER A 407 -18.28 22.74 6.25
N GLU A 408 -17.81 23.77 5.54
CA GLU A 408 -17.54 23.72 4.10
C GLU A 408 -16.45 22.70 3.75
N ARG A 409 -15.46 22.55 4.66
CA ARG A 409 -14.34 21.64 4.44
C ARG A 409 -14.80 20.18 4.39
N PHE A 410 -15.86 19.81 5.12
CA PHE A 410 -16.41 18.45 5.03
C PHE A 410 -16.95 18.13 3.64
N ALA A 411 -17.62 19.08 2.98
CA ALA A 411 -18.12 18.89 1.62
C ALA A 411 -16.99 18.78 0.59
N GLU A 412 -15.93 19.59 0.73
CA GLU A 412 -14.74 19.48 -0.11
C GLU A 412 -14.06 18.11 0.02
N LEU A 413 -13.95 17.59 1.25
CA LEU A 413 -13.40 16.27 1.52
C LEU A 413 -14.26 15.15 0.92
N GLY A 414 -15.60 15.25 1.05
CA GLY A 414 -16.53 14.31 0.43
C GLY A 414 -16.37 14.26 -1.09
N ALA A 415 -16.36 15.42 -1.75
CA ALA A 415 -16.15 15.54 -3.19
C ALA A 415 -14.77 15.01 -3.63
N GLU A 416 -13.72 15.28 -2.85
CA GLU A 416 -12.38 14.75 -3.10
C GLU A 416 -12.36 13.21 -3.03
N PHE A 417 -13.00 12.61 -2.02
CA PHE A 417 -13.09 11.15 -1.91
C PHE A 417 -13.79 10.52 -3.12
N LEU A 418 -14.93 11.08 -3.53
CA LEU A 418 -15.66 10.60 -4.70
C LEU A 418 -14.79 10.66 -5.96
N GLU A 419 -14.09 11.77 -6.20
CA GLU A 419 -13.27 11.90 -7.40
C GLU A 419 -12.05 10.98 -7.39
N ARG A 420 -11.32 10.89 -6.27
CA ARG A 420 -10.13 10.01 -6.15
C ARG A 420 -10.47 8.54 -6.33
N THR A 421 -11.65 8.12 -5.86
CA THR A 421 -12.09 6.72 -5.95
C THR A 421 -12.77 6.40 -7.28
N ARG A 422 -12.96 7.38 -8.19
CA ARG A 422 -13.53 7.17 -9.53
C ARG A 422 -12.81 6.10 -10.35
N VAL A 423 -11.48 6.05 -10.27
CA VAL A 423 -10.68 5.09 -11.05
C VAL A 423 -11.02 3.63 -10.74
N GLN A 424 -11.54 3.36 -9.54
CA GLN A 424 -11.91 2.02 -9.06
C GLN A 424 -13.32 1.60 -9.48
N ARG A 425 -14.10 2.49 -10.11
CA ARG A 425 -15.49 2.29 -10.54
C ARG A 425 -15.52 2.11 -12.05
N LYS A 426 -15.50 0.87 -12.52
CA LYS A 426 -15.37 0.50 -13.94
C LYS A 426 -16.71 0.20 -14.60
N THR A 427 -17.75 -0.11 -13.83
CA THR A 427 -19.03 -0.63 -14.38
C THR A 427 -20.13 0.41 -14.49
N GLY A 428 -19.91 1.63 -13.97
CA GLY A 428 -20.94 2.69 -13.95
C GLY A 428 -22.14 2.37 -13.06
N LYS A 429 -22.05 1.34 -12.22
CA LYS A 429 -23.07 0.97 -11.24
C LYS A 429 -23.27 2.10 -10.22
N PRO A 430 -24.49 2.31 -9.73
CA PRO A 430 -24.82 3.43 -8.84
C PRO A 430 -24.17 3.32 -7.46
N PHE A 431 -23.92 2.11 -6.96
CA PHE A 431 -23.23 1.90 -5.68
C PHE A 431 -21.87 1.25 -5.90
N TYR A 432 -20.92 1.61 -5.04
CA TYR A 432 -19.61 0.98 -5.01
C TYR A 432 -19.14 0.77 -3.57
N ILE A 433 -18.39 -0.30 -3.37
CA ILE A 433 -17.96 -0.69 -2.03
C ILE A 433 -16.51 -0.27 -1.77
N ASP A 434 -16.27 0.46 -0.69
CA ASP A 434 -14.96 0.50 -0.02
C ASP A 434 -14.99 -0.49 1.15
N LYS A 435 -14.35 -1.64 0.95
CA LYS A 435 -14.23 -2.66 1.99
C LYS A 435 -12.86 -2.53 2.62
N LEU A 436 -12.72 -1.67 3.61
CA LEU A 436 -11.54 -1.55 4.47
C LEU A 436 -11.94 -1.75 5.93
N PRO A 437 -11.63 -2.91 6.55
CA PRO A 437 -12.07 -3.22 7.92
C PRO A 437 -11.76 -2.10 8.93
N ASN A 438 -10.55 -1.55 8.84
CA ASN A 438 -10.05 -0.51 9.73
C ASN A 438 -10.78 0.84 9.59
N ASN A 439 -11.70 1.02 8.63
CA ASN A 439 -12.56 2.21 8.56
C ASN A 439 -13.49 2.35 9.78
N TRP A 440 -13.60 1.33 10.64
CA TRP A 440 -14.28 1.45 11.93
C TRP A 440 -13.77 2.62 12.76
N SER A 441 -12.44 2.90 12.74
CA SER A 441 -11.84 4.00 13.48
C SER A 441 -12.08 5.37 12.83
N TYR A 442 -12.86 5.42 11.75
CA TYR A 442 -13.15 6.62 10.96
C TYR A 442 -14.65 6.75 10.63
N ALA A 443 -15.54 5.92 11.20
CA ALA A 443 -16.97 5.95 10.86
C ALA A 443 -17.61 7.33 11.12
N GLY A 444 -17.21 8.02 12.19
CA GLY A 444 -17.62 9.40 12.45
C GLY A 444 -17.12 10.39 11.38
N PHE A 445 -15.85 10.27 10.95
CA PHE A 445 -15.31 11.09 9.87
C PHE A 445 -16.05 10.85 8.55
N ILE A 446 -16.27 9.59 8.19
CA ILE A 446 -17.06 9.18 7.02
C ILE A 446 -18.43 9.83 7.06
N HIS A 447 -19.13 9.78 8.20
CA HIS A 447 -20.45 10.41 8.33
C HIS A 447 -20.41 11.93 8.09
N LEU A 448 -19.39 12.63 8.58
CA LEU A 448 -19.25 14.07 8.40
C LEU A 448 -18.97 14.45 6.94
N ILE A 449 -18.14 13.70 6.22
CA ILE A 449 -17.79 14.03 4.83
C ILE A 449 -18.76 13.44 3.80
N LEU A 450 -19.47 12.36 4.13
CA LEU A 450 -20.39 11.60 3.27
C LEU A 450 -21.65 11.20 4.06
N PRO A 451 -22.54 12.15 4.42
CA PRO A 451 -23.68 11.93 5.32
C PRO A 451 -24.72 10.88 4.87
N ASN A 452 -24.71 10.53 3.58
CA ASN A 452 -25.64 9.58 2.98
C ASN A 452 -24.99 8.26 2.58
N ALA A 453 -23.67 8.10 2.77
CA ALA A 453 -23.00 6.83 2.56
C ALA A 453 -23.55 5.76 3.50
N LYS A 454 -23.54 4.51 3.03
CA LYS A 454 -23.99 3.36 3.81
C LYS A 454 -22.81 2.74 4.53
N ILE A 455 -22.98 2.40 5.80
CA ILE A 455 -21.94 1.75 6.60
C ILE A 455 -22.46 0.40 7.09
N VAL A 456 -21.66 -0.65 6.87
CA VAL A 456 -21.92 -2.03 7.30
C VAL A 456 -20.81 -2.47 8.25
N ASP A 457 -21.19 -2.89 9.44
CA ASP A 457 -20.29 -3.40 10.48
C ASP A 457 -20.31 -4.93 10.49
N ALA A 458 -19.23 -5.55 10.01
CA ALA A 458 -19.07 -7.00 10.00
C ALA A 458 -18.53 -7.49 11.34
N ARG A 459 -19.35 -8.22 12.11
CA ARG A 459 -18.97 -8.81 13.39
C ARG A 459 -18.86 -10.33 13.30
N ARG A 460 -17.95 -10.90 14.07
CA ARG A 460 -17.74 -12.35 14.20
C ARG A 460 -17.38 -12.67 15.64
N HIS A 461 -17.64 -13.90 16.08
CA HIS A 461 -17.31 -14.33 17.43
C HIS A 461 -15.87 -13.92 17.82
N PRO A 462 -15.66 -13.20 18.95
CA PRO A 462 -14.40 -12.54 19.25
C PRO A 462 -13.18 -13.46 19.27
N LEU A 463 -13.30 -14.66 19.86
CA LEU A 463 -12.19 -15.63 19.91
C LEU A 463 -11.82 -16.18 18.53
N ASP A 464 -12.82 -16.44 17.69
CA ASP A 464 -12.59 -16.90 16.31
C ASP A 464 -11.95 -15.81 15.47
N CYS A 465 -12.44 -14.58 15.61
CA CYS A 465 -11.96 -13.44 14.84
C CYS A 465 -10.53 -13.07 15.24
N CYS A 466 -10.26 -12.90 16.54
CA CYS A 466 -8.94 -12.54 17.06
C CYS A 466 -7.91 -13.64 16.79
N PHE A 467 -8.24 -14.91 17.04
CA PHE A 467 -7.31 -16.00 16.73
C PHE A 467 -7.05 -16.14 15.22
N SER A 468 -8.06 -15.89 14.37
CA SER A 468 -7.85 -15.86 12.92
C SER A 468 -6.90 -14.75 12.47
N ASN A 469 -6.81 -13.64 13.18
CA ASN A 469 -5.84 -12.57 12.92
C ASN A 469 -4.46 -12.94 13.47
N PHE A 470 -4.39 -13.51 14.67
CA PHE A 470 -3.12 -13.95 15.29
C PHE A 470 -2.36 -14.95 14.42
N ARG A 471 -3.07 -15.87 13.75
CA ARG A 471 -2.45 -16.85 12.84
C ARG A 471 -2.21 -16.34 11.41
N GLN A 472 -2.41 -15.04 11.16
CA GLN A 472 -2.31 -14.43 9.85
C GLN A 472 -1.22 -13.36 9.85
N HIS A 473 -0.20 -13.55 9.02
CA HIS A 473 0.71 -12.45 8.71
C HIS A 473 0.03 -11.45 7.77
N PHE A 474 0.07 -10.17 8.13
CA PHE A 474 -0.41 -9.06 7.32
C PHE A 474 0.77 -8.22 6.83
N ALA A 475 0.83 -7.98 5.52
CA ALA A 475 1.92 -7.23 4.91
C ALA A 475 2.10 -5.83 5.54
N LYS A 476 1.01 -5.14 5.91
CA LYS A 476 1.03 -3.79 6.51
C LYS A 476 -0.17 -3.55 7.45
N GLY A 477 -0.02 -2.58 8.36
CA GLY A 477 -1.11 -1.92 9.11
C GLY A 477 -1.63 -2.64 10.35
N GLN A 478 -1.73 -3.98 10.33
CA GLN A 478 -2.38 -4.75 11.41
C GLN A 478 -1.42 -5.09 12.57
N GLY A 479 -0.72 -4.09 13.11
CA GLY A 479 0.30 -4.31 14.16
C GLY A 479 -0.23 -4.95 15.45
N PHE A 480 -1.52 -4.74 15.75
CA PHE A 480 -2.17 -5.33 16.92
C PHE A 480 -2.28 -6.86 16.87
N SER A 481 -2.22 -7.49 15.68
CA SER A 481 -2.52 -8.92 15.54
C SER A 481 -1.40 -9.84 16.03
N TYR A 482 -0.21 -9.30 16.28
CA TYR A 482 1.00 -10.08 16.60
C TYR A 482 1.18 -10.33 18.11
N SER A 483 0.21 -9.95 18.94
CA SER A 483 0.11 -10.41 20.33
C SER A 483 -1.35 -10.70 20.70
N LEU A 484 -1.56 -11.76 21.49
CA LEU A 484 -2.89 -12.17 21.95
C LEU A 484 -3.56 -11.13 22.85
N ASP A 485 -2.80 -10.45 23.70
CA ASP A 485 -3.34 -9.40 24.55
C ASP A 485 -3.61 -8.11 23.76
N HIS A 486 -2.71 -7.73 22.83
CA HIS A 486 -2.87 -6.54 22.00
C HIS A 486 -4.11 -6.64 21.11
N ILE A 487 -4.35 -7.78 20.45
CA ILE A 487 -5.54 -7.93 19.61
C ILE A 487 -6.83 -7.96 20.44
N GLY A 488 -6.82 -8.53 21.64
CA GLY A 488 -7.96 -8.49 22.54
C GLY A 488 -8.34 -7.07 22.95
N ARG A 489 -7.34 -6.24 23.31
CA ARG A 489 -7.53 -4.82 23.61
C ARG A 489 -8.03 -4.04 22.40
N TYR A 490 -7.42 -4.25 21.24
CA TYR A 490 -7.86 -3.62 19.99
C TYR A 490 -9.32 -3.95 19.66
N TYR A 491 -9.74 -5.21 19.85
CA TYR A 491 -11.13 -5.60 19.64
C TYR A 491 -12.08 -4.93 20.64
N ALA A 492 -11.70 -4.82 21.91
CA ALA A 492 -12.48 -4.12 22.93
C ALA A 492 -12.66 -2.63 22.60
N ASP A 493 -11.60 -1.97 22.13
CA ASP A 493 -11.63 -0.57 21.70
C ASP A 493 -12.47 -0.37 20.42
N TYR A 494 -12.40 -1.32 19.48
CA TYR A 494 -13.29 -1.36 18.32
C TYR A 494 -14.76 -1.43 18.75
N ILE A 495 -15.13 -2.35 19.65
CA ILE A 495 -16.51 -2.47 20.13
C ILE A 495 -16.95 -1.19 20.85
N ARG A 496 -16.11 -0.62 21.74
CA ARG A 496 -16.40 0.66 22.41
C ARG A 496 -16.69 1.78 21.42
N ALA A 497 -15.89 1.91 20.36
CA ALA A 497 -16.10 2.93 19.34
C ALA A 497 -17.41 2.70 18.56
N MET A 498 -17.69 1.45 18.16
CA MET A 498 -18.91 1.12 17.44
C MET A 498 -20.17 1.33 18.29
N ASP A 499 -20.13 0.97 19.57
CA ASP A 499 -21.25 1.20 20.49
C ASP A 499 -21.52 2.70 20.70
N HIS A 500 -20.45 3.52 20.74
CA HIS A 500 -20.59 4.98 20.74
C HIS A 500 -21.23 5.49 19.46
N TYR A 501 -20.80 5.00 18.29
CA TYR A 501 -21.41 5.37 17.01
C TYR A 501 -22.88 4.96 16.91
N ASP A 502 -23.25 3.76 17.37
CA ASP A 502 -24.65 3.32 17.42
C ASP A 502 -25.51 4.28 18.29
N ALA A 503 -24.94 4.84 19.36
CA ALA A 503 -25.61 5.79 20.23
C ALA A 503 -25.77 7.19 19.62
N VAL A 504 -24.73 7.73 18.95
CA VAL A 504 -24.74 9.11 18.42
C VAL A 504 -25.20 9.21 16.97
N LEU A 505 -25.21 8.11 16.22
CA LEU A 505 -25.64 7.99 14.82
C LEU A 505 -26.67 6.86 14.63
N PRO A 506 -27.85 6.94 15.27
CA PRO A 506 -28.83 5.87 15.24
C PRO A 506 -29.26 5.54 13.80
N ALA A 507 -29.31 4.24 13.48
CA ALA A 507 -29.66 3.67 12.17
C ALA A 507 -28.74 4.06 11.00
N ARG A 508 -27.52 4.59 11.28
CA ARG A 508 -26.51 4.89 10.25
C ARG A 508 -25.52 3.77 9.97
N ILE A 509 -25.49 2.74 10.83
CA ILE A 509 -24.60 1.61 10.72
C ILE A 509 -25.45 0.34 10.80
N HIS A 510 -25.27 -0.57 9.83
CA HIS A 510 -25.94 -1.85 9.82
C HIS A 510 -24.99 -2.96 10.23
N LYS A 511 -25.29 -3.59 11.36
CA LYS A 511 -24.49 -4.65 11.97
C LYS A 511 -24.87 -5.99 11.35
N VAL A 512 -23.89 -6.75 10.87
CA VAL A 512 -24.06 -8.12 10.36
C VAL A 512 -23.24 -9.07 11.19
N ILE A 513 -23.91 -10.01 11.86
CA ILE A 513 -23.25 -11.05 12.66
C ILE A 513 -22.93 -12.24 11.76
N HIS A 514 -21.65 -12.56 11.62
CA HIS A 514 -21.18 -13.62 10.73
C HIS A 514 -21.89 -14.93 11.00
N GLU A 515 -22.02 -15.34 12.26
CA GLU A 515 -22.68 -16.60 12.62
C GLU A 515 -24.16 -16.63 12.20
N GLN A 516 -24.88 -15.51 12.33
CA GLN A 516 -26.28 -15.41 11.88
C GLN A 516 -26.38 -15.50 10.35
N LEU A 517 -25.46 -14.85 9.63
CA LEU A 517 -25.37 -14.96 8.18
C LEU A 517 -25.07 -16.39 7.71
N LEU A 518 -24.33 -17.19 8.50
CA LEU A 518 -24.10 -18.60 8.18
C LEU A 518 -25.35 -19.46 8.43
N ASP A 519 -26.13 -19.12 9.46
CA ASP A 519 -27.28 -19.92 9.91
C ASP A 519 -28.56 -19.65 9.11
N ASP A 520 -28.81 -18.38 8.74
CA ASP A 520 -29.91 -17.98 7.86
C ASP A 520 -29.44 -16.94 6.82
N PRO A 521 -28.72 -17.38 5.77
CA PRO A 521 -28.15 -16.46 4.81
C PRO A 521 -29.18 -15.61 4.07
N GLU A 522 -30.35 -16.17 3.76
CA GLU A 522 -31.36 -15.44 2.98
C GLU A 522 -31.95 -14.28 3.79
N ALA A 523 -32.30 -14.52 5.07
CA ALA A 523 -32.84 -13.47 5.93
C ALA A 523 -31.84 -12.31 6.11
N GLU A 524 -30.57 -12.63 6.41
CA GLU A 524 -29.52 -11.63 6.61
C GLU A 524 -29.19 -10.85 5.33
N VAL A 525 -29.13 -11.52 4.17
CA VAL A 525 -28.93 -10.84 2.88
C VAL A 525 -30.10 -9.91 2.53
N ARG A 526 -31.34 -10.32 2.80
CA ARG A 526 -32.52 -9.47 2.61
C ARG A 526 -32.49 -8.25 3.53
N ALA A 527 -32.11 -8.41 4.79
CA ALA A 527 -31.99 -7.31 5.74
C ALA A 527 -30.90 -6.31 5.31
N LEU A 528 -29.75 -6.82 4.88
CA LEU A 528 -28.64 -6.02 4.36
C LEU A 528 -29.06 -5.21 3.12
N LEU A 529 -29.70 -5.85 2.13
CA LEU A 529 -30.18 -5.16 0.92
C LEU A 529 -31.27 -4.12 1.25
N ALA A 530 -32.17 -4.42 2.18
CA ALA A 530 -33.18 -3.47 2.64
C ALA A 530 -32.56 -2.21 3.27
N TYR A 531 -31.51 -2.37 4.08
CA TYR A 531 -30.75 -1.24 4.63
C TYR A 531 -30.09 -0.37 3.55
N LEU A 532 -29.58 -1.01 2.49
CA LEU A 532 -29.02 -0.32 1.31
C LEU A 532 -30.10 0.30 0.41
N GLY A 533 -31.37 -0.09 0.56
CA GLY A 533 -32.46 0.35 -0.31
C GLY A 533 -32.48 -0.38 -1.65
N LEU A 534 -31.95 -1.60 -1.70
CA LEU A 534 -31.84 -2.43 -2.90
C LEU A 534 -32.87 -3.57 -2.90
N PRO A 535 -33.39 -3.97 -4.08
CA PRO A 535 -34.22 -5.16 -4.19
C PRO A 535 -33.39 -6.42 -3.94
N PHE A 536 -34.07 -7.53 -3.62
CA PHE A 536 -33.40 -8.83 -3.54
C PHE A 536 -33.14 -9.39 -4.95
N GLU A 537 -31.95 -9.93 -5.18
CA GLU A 537 -31.54 -10.61 -6.41
C GLU A 537 -30.90 -11.96 -6.06
N ASP A 538 -31.29 -13.03 -6.78
CA ASP A 538 -30.76 -14.39 -6.55
C ASP A 538 -29.23 -14.46 -6.71
N ALA A 539 -28.65 -13.59 -7.53
CA ALA A 539 -27.20 -13.47 -7.71
C ALA A 539 -26.45 -13.19 -6.40
N CYS A 540 -27.08 -12.50 -5.43
CA CYS A 540 -26.50 -12.29 -4.10
C CYS A 540 -26.36 -13.60 -3.30
N MET A 541 -27.25 -14.58 -3.53
CA MET A 541 -27.16 -15.92 -2.93
C MET A 541 -26.19 -16.82 -3.69
N GLU A 542 -26.03 -16.57 -4.99
CA GLU A 542 -25.08 -17.26 -5.87
C GLU A 542 -23.70 -16.56 -5.95
N PHE A 543 -23.34 -15.75 -4.96
CA PHE A 543 -22.14 -14.89 -4.96
C PHE A 543 -20.82 -15.59 -5.27
N HIS A 544 -20.73 -16.90 -5.01
CA HIS A 544 -19.57 -17.73 -5.26
C HIS A 544 -19.29 -17.94 -6.76
N ARG A 545 -20.28 -17.68 -7.63
CA ARG A 545 -20.14 -17.68 -9.09
C ARG A 545 -19.56 -16.38 -9.65
N ASN A 546 -19.48 -15.33 -8.83
CA ASN A 546 -18.95 -14.04 -9.28
C ASN A 546 -17.42 -14.13 -9.44
N GLU A 547 -16.96 -13.93 -10.68
CA GLU A 547 -15.57 -14.11 -11.08
C GLU A 547 -14.67 -12.90 -10.79
N ARG A 548 -15.19 -11.83 -10.13
CA ARG A 548 -14.40 -10.63 -9.84
C ARG A 548 -13.08 -10.95 -9.12
N ALA A 549 -12.10 -10.08 -9.32
CA ALA A 549 -10.86 -10.14 -8.56
C ALA A 549 -11.10 -9.84 -7.07
N VAL A 550 -10.44 -10.60 -6.19
CA VAL A 550 -10.55 -10.43 -4.73
C VAL A 550 -9.15 -10.43 -4.11
N ARG A 551 -8.74 -9.29 -3.54
CA ARG A 551 -7.35 -9.03 -3.10
C ARG A 551 -7.09 -9.28 -1.62
N THR A 552 -7.90 -10.10 -0.99
CA THR A 552 -7.86 -10.29 0.47
C THR A 552 -7.31 -11.65 0.84
N ALA A 553 -6.86 -11.82 2.09
CA ALA A 553 -6.47 -13.14 2.63
C ALA A 553 -7.65 -14.15 2.70
N SER A 554 -8.87 -13.71 2.37
CA SER A 554 -10.10 -14.52 2.35
C SER A 554 -10.62 -14.80 0.93
N SER A 555 -9.84 -14.51 -0.13
CA SER A 555 -10.27 -14.66 -1.53
C SER A 555 -10.86 -16.04 -1.84
N GLU A 556 -10.19 -17.11 -1.40
CA GLU A 556 -10.63 -18.50 -1.69
C GLU A 556 -11.83 -18.95 -0.87
N GLN A 557 -12.18 -18.23 0.19
CA GLN A 557 -13.38 -18.54 0.98
C GLN A 557 -14.63 -18.08 0.25
N VAL A 558 -14.58 -16.94 -0.45
CA VAL A 558 -15.76 -16.34 -1.09
C VAL A 558 -16.05 -16.92 -2.48
N ARG A 559 -15.18 -17.77 -3.01
CA ARG A 559 -15.37 -18.56 -4.25
C ARG A 559 -16.09 -19.90 -4.00
N ARG A 560 -16.55 -20.13 -2.77
CA ARG A 560 -17.28 -21.33 -2.36
C ARG A 560 -18.63 -20.93 -1.76
N PRO A 561 -19.64 -21.81 -1.82
CA PRO A 561 -20.88 -21.62 -1.06
C PRO A 561 -20.59 -21.41 0.43
N ILE A 562 -21.52 -20.71 1.10
CA ILE A 562 -21.46 -20.45 2.55
C ILE A 562 -21.29 -21.77 3.30
N ASN A 563 -20.34 -21.79 4.24
CA ASN A 563 -20.03 -22.96 5.05
C ASN A 563 -19.54 -22.52 6.44
N ARG A 564 -19.47 -23.49 7.37
CA ARG A 564 -19.08 -23.27 8.77
C ARG A 564 -17.63 -23.66 9.08
N ASP A 565 -16.79 -23.91 8.06
CA ASP A 565 -15.41 -24.38 8.25
C ASP A 565 -14.57 -23.43 9.11
N GLY A 566 -14.89 -22.13 9.09
CA GLY A 566 -14.19 -21.11 9.86
C GLY A 566 -14.56 -21.06 11.34
N VAL A 567 -15.71 -21.59 11.77
CA VAL A 567 -16.23 -21.43 13.14
C VAL A 567 -15.55 -22.41 14.09
N GLY A 568 -15.20 -21.96 15.30
CA GLY A 568 -14.60 -22.80 16.34
C GLY A 568 -13.13 -23.16 16.10
N GLN A 569 -12.45 -22.49 15.17
CA GLN A 569 -11.05 -22.80 14.81
C GLN A 569 -10.07 -22.49 15.95
N TRP A 570 -10.49 -21.69 16.93
CA TRP A 570 -9.72 -21.38 18.13
C TRP A 570 -9.76 -22.51 19.19
N GLU A 571 -10.76 -23.39 19.16
CA GLU A 571 -11.00 -24.35 20.25
C GLU A 571 -9.81 -25.29 20.52
N PRO A 572 -9.14 -25.88 19.50
CA PRO A 572 -7.97 -26.73 19.73
C PRO A 572 -6.79 -25.97 20.37
N TYR A 573 -6.81 -24.64 20.31
CA TYR A 573 -5.75 -23.76 20.79
C TYR A 573 -6.06 -23.13 22.15
N ARG A 574 -7.23 -23.41 22.74
CA ARG A 574 -7.72 -22.79 23.99
C ARG A 574 -6.67 -22.74 25.10
N ALA A 575 -5.85 -23.79 25.24
CA ALA A 575 -4.80 -23.87 26.26
C ALA A 575 -3.78 -22.71 26.23
N TRP A 576 -3.62 -22.03 25.08
CA TRP A 576 -2.69 -20.92 24.91
C TRP A 576 -3.36 -19.55 24.76
N LEU A 577 -4.70 -19.48 24.78
CA LEU A 577 -5.45 -18.23 24.52
C LEU A 577 -5.80 -17.42 25.78
N GLY A 578 -5.31 -17.81 26.95
CA GLY A 578 -5.57 -17.10 28.22
C GLY A 578 -5.35 -15.58 28.18
N PRO A 579 -4.26 -15.05 27.58
CA PRO A 579 -4.06 -13.61 27.45
C PRO A 579 -5.14 -12.92 26.61
N LEU A 580 -5.63 -13.59 25.54
CA LEU A 580 -6.70 -13.09 24.69
C LEU A 580 -8.05 -13.11 25.43
N GLU A 581 -8.38 -14.23 26.09
CA GLU A 581 -9.62 -14.35 26.88
C GLU A 581 -9.68 -13.28 27.98
N THR A 582 -8.55 -13.02 28.63
CA THR A 582 -8.43 -11.97 29.66
C THR A 582 -8.68 -10.58 29.07
N ALA A 583 -8.07 -10.27 27.92
CA ALA A 583 -8.20 -8.96 27.28
C ALA A 583 -9.61 -8.72 26.70
N LEU A 584 -10.30 -9.77 26.25
CA LEU A 584 -11.66 -9.69 25.72
C LEU A 584 -12.74 -9.56 26.81
N GLY A 585 -12.50 -10.05 28.03
CA GLY A 585 -13.50 -10.01 29.09
C GLY A 585 -14.79 -10.76 28.72
N ASP A 586 -15.93 -10.06 28.80
CA ASP A 586 -17.26 -10.61 28.51
C ASP A 586 -17.71 -10.44 27.05
N LEU A 587 -16.86 -9.85 26.20
CA LEU A 587 -17.17 -9.64 24.78
C LEU A 587 -17.58 -10.92 24.03
N PRO A 588 -17.01 -12.11 24.29
CA PRO A 588 -17.49 -13.34 23.65
C PRO A 588 -18.98 -13.62 23.87
N GLN A 589 -19.58 -13.10 24.94
CA GLN A 589 -21.00 -13.26 25.28
C GLN A 589 -21.86 -12.06 24.87
N THR A 590 -21.27 -10.90 24.59
CA THR A 590 -21.98 -9.63 24.38
C THR A 590 -21.83 -9.04 22.99
N TYR A 591 -20.86 -9.48 22.18
CA TYR A 591 -20.52 -8.87 20.88
C TYR A 591 -21.68 -8.74 19.87
N ALA A 592 -22.67 -9.63 19.96
CA ALA A 592 -23.82 -9.66 19.06
C ALA A 592 -24.97 -8.72 19.48
N ARG A 593 -24.86 -8.06 20.64
CA ARG A 593 -25.86 -7.14 21.16
C ARG A 593 -25.90 -5.82 20.38
#